data_AF-A0A8H3X881-F1
#
_entry.id   AF-A0A8H3X881-F1
#
_cell.length_a   1.000
_cell.length_b   1.000
_cell.length_c   1.000
_cell.angle_alpha   90.00
_cell.angle_beta   90.00
_cell.angle_gamma   90.00
#
_symmetry.space_group_name_H-M   'P 1'
#
loop_
_entity.id
_entity.type
_entity.pdbx_description
1 polymer ?
#
loop_
_entity_poly.entity_id
_entity_poly.type
_entity_poly.pdbx_seq_one_letter_code
_entity_poly.pdbx_strand_id
1 'polypeptide(L)'
;MIEPASSRNDDADQYKELIIINSGLISSHYAHICKSGIITHLTCGYVLGFNGIFYGIEENERVVELIITDLYGLLGDAGGPVFSFDPSENLHSVDVHGAVVTVGPGMCAANRLIQFYLLYMAK
;
A
#
# COMPACT_ATOMS: atom_id res chain seq x y z
N MET A 1 -0.86 15.63 -20.87
CA MET A 1 -1.86 14.66 -20.40
C MET A 1 -1.08 13.48 -19.87
N ILE A 2 -1.07 13.30 -18.55
CA ILE A 2 -0.45 12.15 -17.90
C ILE A 2 -1.61 11.16 -17.70
N GLU A 3 -1.51 9.97 -18.27
CA GLU A 3 -2.50 8.92 -18.02
C GLU A 3 -2.43 8.50 -16.54
N PRO A 4 -3.57 8.30 -15.85
CA PRO A 4 -3.56 7.85 -14.47
C PRO A 4 -3.01 6.42 -14.42
N ALA A 5 -2.10 6.17 -13.48
CA ALA A 5 -1.61 4.81 -13.23
C ALA A 5 -2.77 3.93 -12.73
N SER A 6 -2.78 2.65 -13.10
CA SER A 6 -3.80 1.70 -12.67
C SER A 6 -3.22 0.55 -11.83
N SER A 7 -3.97 0.09 -10.83
CA SER A 7 -3.64 -1.10 -10.03
C SER A 7 -4.56 -2.25 -10.40
N ARG A 8 -4.01 -3.47 -10.52
CA ARG A 8 -4.78 -4.67 -10.87
C ARG A 8 -5.60 -5.15 -9.68
N ASN A 9 -6.87 -5.45 -9.92
CA ASN A 9 -7.81 -6.02 -8.97
C ASN A 9 -8.46 -7.27 -9.58
N ASP A 10 -7.96 -8.44 -9.23
CA ASP A 10 -8.45 -9.71 -9.76
C ASP A 10 -9.70 -10.24 -9.01
N ASP A 11 -10.13 -9.57 -7.94
CA ASP A 11 -11.22 -10.04 -7.07
C ASP A 11 -12.61 -9.55 -7.48
N ALA A 12 -12.68 -8.52 -8.32
CA ALA A 12 -13.94 -8.00 -8.84
C ALA A 12 -13.91 -7.99 -10.37
N ASP A 13 -14.74 -8.83 -11.00
CA ASP A 13 -14.89 -8.89 -12.45
C ASP A 13 -15.27 -7.53 -13.09
N GLN A 14 -15.91 -6.68 -12.30
CA GLN A 14 -16.38 -5.36 -12.72
C GLN A 14 -15.28 -4.29 -12.71
N TYR A 15 -14.20 -4.47 -11.93
CA TYR A 15 -13.16 -3.47 -11.73
C TYR A 15 -11.78 -4.11 -11.74
N LYS A 16 -11.38 -4.65 -12.90
CA LYS A 16 -10.06 -5.28 -13.08
C LYS A 16 -8.88 -4.33 -12.88
N GLU A 17 -9.12 -3.04 -13.06
CA GLU A 17 -8.14 -1.96 -12.88
C GLU A 17 -8.73 -0.85 -12.01
N LEU A 18 -8.01 -0.46 -10.96
CA LEU A 18 -8.32 0.66 -10.07
C LEU A 18 -7.57 1.90 -10.54
N ILE A 19 -8.30 2.99 -10.76
CA ILE A 19 -7.73 4.25 -11.26
C ILE A 19 -7.10 5.01 -10.10
N ILE A 20 -5.81 5.30 -10.19
CA ILE A 20 -5.11 6.12 -9.19
C ILE A 20 -5.40 7.59 -9.50
N ILE A 21 -6.18 8.24 -8.64
CA ILE A 21 -6.56 9.64 -8.80
C ILE A 21 -5.70 10.58 -7.96
N ASN A 22 -5.10 10.08 -6.87
CA ASN A 22 -4.25 10.90 -6.03
C ASN A 22 -3.19 10.07 -5.28
N SER A 23 -2.19 10.79 -4.79
CA SER A 23 -1.24 10.31 -3.78
C SER A 23 -1.50 11.06 -2.47
N GLY A 24 -2.19 10.39 -1.53
CA GLY A 24 -2.58 11.00 -0.26
C GLY A 24 -1.62 10.64 0.88
N LEU A 25 -1.29 11.62 1.74
CA LEU A 25 -0.64 11.32 3.02
C LEU A 25 -1.68 10.79 4.00
N ILE A 26 -1.47 9.57 4.50
CA ILE A 26 -2.27 9.02 5.58
C ILE A 26 -1.64 9.39 6.94
N SER A 27 -2.44 9.98 7.81
CA SER A 27 -2.00 10.51 9.11
C SER A 27 -2.92 10.15 10.28
N SER A 28 -4.02 9.46 10.02
CA SER A 28 -4.96 9.03 11.06
C SER A 28 -4.71 7.59 11.48
N HIS A 29 -4.67 7.36 12.79
CA HIS A 29 -4.84 6.02 13.35
C HIS A 29 -6.26 5.52 13.02
N TYR A 30 -6.40 4.21 12.86
CA TYR A 30 -7.65 3.54 12.46
C TYR A 30 -8.25 4.01 11.13
N ALA A 31 -7.45 4.65 10.26
CA ALA A 31 -7.88 4.89 8.89
C ALA A 31 -8.03 3.55 8.16
N HIS A 32 -9.17 3.36 7.48
CA HIS A 32 -9.43 2.18 6.67
C HIS A 32 -8.62 2.24 5.39
N ILE A 33 -7.86 1.19 5.12
CA ILE A 33 -6.99 1.05 3.96
C ILE A 33 -7.12 -0.35 3.39
N CYS A 34 -6.77 -0.47 2.11
CA CYS A 34 -6.70 -1.72 1.40
C CYS A 34 -5.32 -1.86 0.75
N LYS A 35 -4.97 -3.09 0.41
CA LYS A 35 -3.80 -3.40 -0.40
C LYS A 35 -4.16 -4.36 -1.51
N SER A 36 -3.41 -4.28 -2.62
CA SER A 36 -3.43 -5.30 -3.67
C SER A 36 -2.09 -6.05 -3.65
N GLY A 37 -2.14 -7.37 -3.67
CA GLY A 37 -0.96 -8.25 -3.67
C GLY A 37 -1.14 -9.43 -4.60
N ILE A 38 -0.05 -10.08 -5.01
CA ILE A 38 -0.11 -11.20 -5.96
C ILE A 38 -0.73 -12.46 -5.33
N ILE A 39 -0.51 -12.67 -4.03
CA ILE A 39 -0.88 -13.90 -3.34
C ILE A 39 -2.22 -13.77 -2.64
N THR A 40 -2.39 -12.70 -1.88
CA THR A 40 -3.62 -12.48 -1.11
C THR A 40 -4.59 -11.53 -1.77
N HIS A 41 -4.29 -11.10 -3.00
CA HIS A 41 -5.12 -10.20 -3.81
C HIS A 41 -5.49 -8.94 -3.02
N LEU A 42 -6.77 -8.55 -3.01
CA LEU A 42 -7.28 -7.40 -2.29
C LEU A 42 -7.65 -7.77 -0.86
N THR A 43 -7.01 -7.11 0.10
CA THR A 43 -7.36 -7.22 1.53
C THR A 43 -7.41 -5.84 2.14
N CYS A 44 -8.33 -5.63 3.08
CA CYS A 44 -8.48 -4.36 3.78
C CYS A 44 -8.30 -4.52 5.29
N GLY A 45 -8.03 -3.40 5.94
CA GLY A 45 -7.69 -3.29 7.35
C GLY A 45 -7.54 -1.83 7.74
N TYR A 46 -6.74 -1.59 8.77
CA TYR A 46 -6.62 -0.32 9.46
C TYR A 46 -5.16 0.04 9.73
N VAL A 47 -4.91 1.34 9.79
CA VAL A 47 -3.65 1.88 10.30
C VAL A 47 -3.61 1.72 11.82
N LEU A 48 -2.64 0.97 12.31
CA LEU A 48 -2.39 0.79 13.74
C LEU A 48 -1.39 1.79 14.31
N GLY A 49 -0.50 2.31 13.47
CA GLY A 49 0.54 3.25 13.92
C GLY A 49 1.41 3.79 12.81
N PHE A 50 2.31 4.69 13.18
CA PHE A 50 3.25 5.36 12.29
C PHE A 50 4.67 5.29 12.85
N ASN A 51 5.64 5.65 12.00
CA ASN A 51 7.06 5.71 12.34
C ASN A 51 7.65 4.35 12.73
N GLY A 52 7.11 3.27 12.14
CA GLY A 52 7.71 1.95 12.25
C GLY A 52 9.08 1.90 11.59
N ILE A 53 9.94 1.02 12.11
CA ILE A 53 11.28 0.79 11.59
C ILE A 53 11.43 -0.71 11.31
N PHE A 54 11.89 -1.04 10.12
CA PHE A 54 12.22 -2.39 9.70
C PHE A 54 13.72 -2.48 9.39
N TYR A 55 14.33 -3.56 9.86
CA TYR A 55 15.68 -3.98 9.52
C TYR A 55 15.59 -5.31 8.79
N GLY A 56 16.02 -5.32 7.53
CA GLY A 56 16.15 -6.50 6.72
C GLY A 56 17.33 -7.38 7.13
N ILE A 57 17.48 -8.48 6.41
CA ILE A 57 18.51 -9.50 6.70
C ILE A 57 19.86 -9.08 6.11
N GLU A 58 19.85 -8.25 5.06
CA GLU A 58 21.06 -7.73 4.42
C GLU A 58 21.57 -6.45 5.10
N GLU A 59 22.90 -6.28 5.14
CA GLU A 59 23.53 -5.07 5.69
C GLU A 59 23.04 -3.83 4.90
N ASN A 60 22.52 -2.84 5.62
CA ASN A 60 21.92 -1.59 5.12
C ASN A 60 20.48 -1.68 4.58
N GLU A 61 19.80 -2.81 4.67
CA GLU A 61 18.36 -2.87 4.38
C GLU A 61 17.58 -2.30 5.58
N ARG A 62 17.46 -0.97 5.64
CA ARG A 62 16.66 -0.28 6.67
C ARG A 62 15.56 0.53 6.01
N VAL A 63 14.32 0.27 6.43
CA VAL A 63 13.17 1.11 6.06
C VAL A 63 12.64 1.78 7.32
N VAL A 64 12.53 3.10 7.27
CA VAL A 64 12.01 3.94 8.36
C VAL A 64 10.67 4.54 7.94
N GLU A 65 9.97 5.14 8.91
CA GLU A 65 8.71 5.86 8.68
C GLU A 65 7.59 4.96 8.12
N LEU A 66 7.61 3.69 8.50
CA LEU A 66 6.60 2.72 8.11
C LEU A 66 5.25 3.05 8.75
N ILE A 67 4.20 2.81 7.98
CA ILE A 67 2.83 2.71 8.42
C ILE A 67 2.63 1.27 8.89
N ILE A 68 2.26 1.11 10.16
CA ILE A 68 1.96 -0.19 10.76
C ILE A 68 0.47 -0.46 10.56
N THR A 69 0.14 -1.65 10.07
CA THR A 69 -1.24 -2.00 9.70
C THR A 69 -1.59 -3.41 10.16
N ASP A 70 -2.87 -3.72 10.25
CA ASP A 70 -3.38 -5.10 10.40
C ASP A 70 -3.81 -5.72 9.06
N LEU A 71 -3.32 -5.18 7.93
CA LEU A 71 -3.59 -5.75 6.62
C LEU A 71 -3.06 -7.19 6.54
N TYR A 72 -3.91 -8.12 6.14
CA TYR A 72 -3.50 -9.49 5.88
C TYR A 72 -2.61 -9.57 4.63
N GLY A 73 -1.48 -10.25 4.73
CA GLY A 73 -0.57 -10.45 3.61
C GLY A 73 0.33 -11.67 3.81
N LEU A 74 0.82 -12.21 2.70
CA LEU A 74 1.72 -13.36 2.65
C LEU A 74 2.98 -13.03 1.84
N LEU A 75 4.00 -13.88 1.98
CA LEU A 75 5.22 -13.79 1.18
C LEU A 75 4.86 -13.79 -0.31
N GLY A 76 5.23 -12.71 -1.01
CA GLY A 76 4.85 -12.45 -2.41
C GLY A 76 3.97 -11.22 -2.61
N ASP A 77 3.36 -10.67 -1.54
CA ASP A 77 2.56 -9.43 -1.62
C ASP A 77 3.40 -8.15 -1.46
N ALA A 78 4.66 -8.27 -1.06
CA ALA A 78 5.58 -7.13 -0.94
C ALA A 78 5.75 -6.41 -2.29
N GLY A 79 5.81 -5.07 -2.24
CA GLY A 79 5.75 -4.18 -3.40
C GLY A 79 4.33 -3.85 -3.87
N GLY A 80 3.31 -4.58 -3.40
CA GLY A 80 1.91 -4.32 -3.71
C GLY A 80 1.41 -2.97 -3.17
N PRO A 81 0.55 -2.23 -3.88
CA PRO A 81 0.12 -0.90 -3.46
C PRO A 81 -0.80 -0.97 -2.25
N VAL A 82 -0.71 0.07 -1.41
CA VAL A 82 -1.61 0.34 -0.28
C VAL A 82 -2.36 1.63 -0.56
N PHE A 83 -3.69 1.60 -0.46
CA PHE A 83 -4.56 2.67 -0.91
C PHE A 83 -5.86 2.75 -0.10
N SER A 84 -6.58 3.86 -0.24
CA SER A 84 -7.98 4.00 0.19
C SER A 84 -8.87 4.22 -1.02
N PHE A 85 -10.11 3.73 -0.97
CA PHE A 85 -11.10 4.06 -1.99
C PHE A 85 -11.61 5.49 -1.80
N ASP A 86 -11.81 6.19 -2.90
CA ASP A 86 -12.53 7.46 -2.88
C ASP A 86 -14.04 7.19 -2.85
N PRO A 87 -14.74 7.57 -1.77
CA PRO A 87 -16.19 7.37 -1.67
C PRO A 87 -16.98 8.24 -2.66
N SER A 88 -16.39 9.32 -3.18
CA SER A 88 -17.08 10.25 -4.09
C SER A 88 -17.20 9.72 -5.52
N GLU A 89 -16.38 8.75 -5.90
CA GLU A 89 -16.29 8.16 -7.24
C GLU A 89 -16.80 6.71 -7.28
N ASN A 90 -17.79 6.37 -6.43
CA ASN A 90 -18.39 5.03 -6.33
C ASN A 90 -17.37 3.89 -6.16
N LEU A 91 -16.25 4.13 -5.47
CA LEU A 91 -15.17 3.15 -5.25
C LEU A 91 -14.42 2.72 -6.53
N HIS A 92 -14.53 3.46 -7.64
CA HIS A 92 -13.80 3.14 -8.89
C HIS A 92 -12.39 3.73 -8.91
N SER A 93 -12.12 4.68 -8.01
CA SER A 93 -10.85 5.35 -7.88
C SER A 93 -10.25 5.17 -6.49
N VAL A 94 -8.94 5.29 -6.45
CA VAL A 94 -8.15 5.08 -5.23
C VAL A 94 -7.12 6.17 -5.01
N ASP A 95 -6.89 6.46 -3.74
CA ASP A 95 -5.78 7.27 -3.25
C ASP A 95 -4.67 6.35 -2.75
N VAL A 96 -3.52 6.36 -3.43
CA VAL A 96 -2.39 5.50 -3.03
C VAL A 96 -1.59 6.17 -1.92
N HIS A 97 -1.31 5.42 -0.86
CA HIS A 97 -0.61 5.87 0.33
C HIS A 97 0.80 5.27 0.46
N GLY A 98 1.07 4.17 -0.23
CA GLY A 98 2.30 3.43 -0.06
C GLY A 98 2.36 2.13 -0.85
N ALA A 99 3.37 1.32 -0.54
CA ALA A 99 3.46 -0.07 -0.94
C ALA A 99 3.81 -0.95 0.26
N VAL A 100 3.46 -2.24 0.19
CA VAL A 100 3.81 -3.22 1.21
C VAL A 100 5.32 -3.42 1.22
N VAL A 101 5.95 -3.24 2.37
CA VAL A 101 7.40 -3.44 2.56
C VAL A 101 7.68 -4.81 3.16
N THR A 102 6.91 -5.17 4.19
CA THR A 102 7.13 -6.41 4.94
C THR A 102 5.80 -7.08 5.16
N VAL A 103 5.84 -8.40 5.18
CA VAL A 103 4.71 -9.27 5.54
C VAL A 103 5.16 -10.15 6.71
N GLY A 104 4.48 -10.02 7.84
CA GLY A 104 4.53 -10.99 8.94
C GLY A 104 3.29 -11.89 8.90
N PRO A 105 3.20 -12.95 9.71
CA PRO A 105 2.00 -13.78 9.78
C PRO A 105 0.78 -12.92 10.15
N GLY A 106 -0.01 -12.53 9.14
CA GLY A 106 -1.24 -11.77 9.26
C GLY A 106 -1.13 -10.24 9.35
N MET A 107 0.05 -9.64 9.17
CA MET A 107 0.21 -8.17 9.25
C MET A 107 1.17 -7.65 8.18
N CYS A 108 0.78 -6.58 7.48
CA CYS A 108 1.65 -5.83 6.58
C CYS A 108 2.16 -4.54 7.23
N ALA A 109 3.39 -4.17 6.89
CA ALA A 109 3.88 -2.81 7.06
C ALA A 109 4.05 -2.17 5.70
N ALA A 110 3.68 -0.89 5.58
CA ALA A 110 3.75 -0.16 4.32
C ALA A 110 4.67 1.04 4.44
N ASN A 111 5.42 1.37 3.39
CA ASN A 111 6.15 2.63 3.35
C ASN A 111 5.20 3.77 2.94
N ARG A 112 5.54 5.01 3.29
CA ARG A 112 4.86 6.17 2.71
C ARG A 112 5.25 6.35 1.24
N LEU A 113 4.29 6.74 0.39
CA LEU A 113 4.49 6.91 -1.04
C LEU A 113 5.65 7.87 -1.39
N ILE A 114 5.81 8.94 -0.60
CA ILE A 114 6.92 9.91 -0.75
C ILE A 114 8.28 9.21 -0.61
N GLN A 115 8.40 8.24 0.30
CA GLN A 115 9.62 7.47 0.50
C GLN A 115 9.85 6.45 -0.64
N PHE A 116 8.78 5.89 -1.22
CA PHE A 116 8.90 4.98 -2.37
C PHE A 116 9.49 5.70 -3.59
N TYR A 117 8.99 6.91 -3.87
CA TYR A 117 9.50 7.74 -4.95
C TYR A 117 10.99 8.11 -4.74
N LEU A 118 11.39 8.43 -3.51
CA LEU A 118 12.77 8.75 -3.17
C LEU A 118 13.72 7.54 -3.25
N LEU A 119 13.26 6.34 -2.88
CA LEU A 119 14.06 5.12 -2.92
C LEU A 119 14.22 4.53 -4.33
N TYR A 120 13.20 4.66 -5.20
CA TYR A 120 13.23 4.08 -6.55
C TYR A 120 13.71 5.02 -7.66
N MET A 121 13.64 6.35 -7.49
CA MET A 121 14.14 7.32 -8.49
C MET A 121 15.59 7.77 -8.24
N ALA A 122 16.20 7.36 -7.12
CA ALA A 122 17.60 7.64 -6.79
C ALA A 122 18.56 6.52 -7.24
N LYS A 123 18.08 5.58 -8.06
CA LYS A 123 18.84 4.48 -8.68
C LYS A 123 18.91 4.64 -10.19
#